data_AF-A0A2E4WVA5-F1
#
_entry.id   AF-A0A2E4WVA5-F1
#
_cell.length_a   1.000
_cell.length_b   1.000
_cell.length_c   1.000
_cell.angle_alpha   90.00
_cell.angle_beta   90.00
_cell.angle_gamma   90.00
#
_symmetry.space_group_name_H-M   'P 1'
#
loop_
_entity.id
_entity.type
_entity.pdbx_description
1 polymer ?
#
loop_
_entity_poly.entity_id
_entity_poly.type
_entity_poly.pdbx_seq_one_letter_code
_entity_poly.pdbx_strand_id
1 'polypeptide(L)'
;MLRTAGFPGYRLHWRIDGDGGRYICRPDITFPGRKLAIFVHGCFWHRCPKCDLGLPKSNVDYWSQKFEKNIERDRKKEGSLRENGWSVHTIWECDLDDGASRLVEILND
;
A
#
# COMPACT_ATOMS: atom_id res chain seq x y z
N MET A 1 5.34 -17.85 -7.96
CA MET A 1 4.87 -16.57 -8.52
C MET A 1 5.86 -15.40 -8.36
N LEU A 2 6.36 -14.96 -7.19
CA LEU A 2 7.45 -13.94 -7.16
C LEU A 2 8.87 -14.50 -7.13
N ARG A 3 9.12 -15.49 -6.27
CA ARG A 3 10.41 -16.21 -6.24
C ARG A 3 10.72 -16.85 -7.60
N THR A 4 9.72 -17.49 -8.20
CA THR A 4 9.81 -18.11 -9.54
C THR A 4 10.04 -17.07 -10.65
N ALA A 5 9.57 -15.83 -10.46
CA ALA A 5 9.79 -14.72 -11.38
C ALA A 5 11.12 -14.00 -11.15
N GLY A 6 12.02 -14.54 -10.31
CA GLY A 6 13.36 -13.96 -10.08
C GLY A 6 13.42 -12.88 -9.00
N PHE A 7 12.36 -12.69 -8.21
CA PHE A 7 12.31 -11.69 -7.13
C PHE A 7 12.28 -12.34 -5.73
N PRO A 8 13.38 -12.98 -5.28
CA PRO A 8 13.46 -13.51 -3.92
C PRO A 8 13.62 -12.38 -2.89
N GLY A 9 13.52 -12.73 -1.62
CA GLY A 9 13.86 -11.81 -0.53
C GLY A 9 12.73 -10.89 -0.08
N TYR A 10 11.56 -10.92 -0.71
CA TYR A 10 10.38 -10.23 -0.19
C TYR A 10 9.92 -10.80 1.16
N ARG A 11 9.16 -9.99 1.88
CA ARG A 11 8.47 -10.31 3.13
C ARG A 11 7.04 -9.81 3.02
N LEU A 12 6.10 -10.54 3.60
CA LEU A 12 4.72 -10.10 3.72
C LEU A 12 4.52 -9.45 5.08
N HIS A 13 3.75 -8.36 5.11
CA HIS A 13 3.38 -7.66 6.36
C HIS A 13 4.58 -7.34 7.26
N TRP A 14 5.72 -7.01 6.65
CA TRP A 14 6.97 -6.74 7.34
C TRP A 14 6.87 -5.44 8.13
N ARG A 15 7.27 -5.47 9.40
CA ARG A 15 7.30 -4.28 10.25
C ARG A 15 8.41 -3.33 9.80
N ILE A 16 8.02 -2.11 9.44
CA ILE A 16 8.95 -1.01 9.18
C ILE A 16 8.85 -0.04 10.34
N ASP A 17 10.00 0.18 10.98
CA ASP A 17 10.20 1.20 11.99
C ASP A 17 11.07 2.32 11.39
N GLY A 18 10.83 3.56 11.82
CA GLY A 18 11.65 4.71 11.48
C GLY A 18 12.72 4.98 12.54
N ASP A 19 13.26 6.20 12.50
CA ASP A 19 14.25 6.65 13.47
C ASP A 19 13.79 6.46 14.92
N GLY A 20 14.70 5.98 15.76
CA GLY A 20 14.43 5.67 17.17
C GLY A 20 13.54 4.43 17.39
N GLY A 21 13.34 3.58 16.37
CA GLY A 21 12.55 2.35 16.49
C GLY A 21 11.04 2.60 16.53
N ARG A 22 10.59 3.80 16.15
CA ARG A 22 9.17 4.14 16.12
C ARG A 22 8.48 3.42 14.97
N TYR A 23 7.40 2.70 15.29
CA TYR A 23 6.59 2.04 14.27
C TYR A 23 6.03 3.00 13.23
N ILE A 24 6.30 2.71 11.94
CA ILE A 24 5.70 3.41 10.80
C ILE A 24 4.51 2.60 10.28
N CYS A 25 4.75 1.39 9.74
CA CYS A 25 3.71 0.60 9.10
C CYS A 25 4.12 -0.87 8.89
N ARG A 26 3.18 -1.65 8.32
CA ARG A 26 3.38 -2.98 7.74
C ARG A 26 2.80 -3.00 6.32
N PRO A 27 3.63 -2.82 5.28
CA PRO A 27 3.17 -2.96 3.90
C PRO A 27 2.79 -4.40 3.59
N ASP A 28 1.95 -4.62 2.59
CA ASP A 28 1.53 -5.97 2.20
C ASP A 28 2.70 -6.78 1.66
N ILE A 29 3.54 -6.14 0.84
CA ILE A 29 4.77 -6.72 0.30
C ILE A 29 5.92 -5.76 0.57
N THR A 30 7.06 -6.28 1.03
CA THR A 30 8.24 -5.48 1.33
C THR A 30 9.49 -6.18 0.84
N PHE A 31 10.42 -5.44 0.24
CA PHE A 31 11.78 -5.90 -0.02
C PHE A 31 12.75 -5.07 0.83
N PRO A 32 13.09 -5.53 2.05
CA PRO A 32 13.90 -4.73 2.98
C PRO A 32 15.27 -4.33 2.41
N GLY A 33 15.92 -5.25 1.68
CA GLY A 33 17.22 -4.98 1.06
C GLY A 33 17.18 -3.94 -0.07
N ARG A 34 16.00 -3.69 -0.67
CA ARG A 34 15.78 -2.66 -1.69
C ARG A 34 15.14 -1.38 -1.13
N LYS A 35 14.82 -1.37 0.18
CA LYS A 35 13.93 -0.37 0.79
C LYS A 35 12.66 -0.12 -0.04
N LEU A 36 12.01 -1.17 -0.52
CA LEU A 36 10.77 -1.09 -1.30
C LEU A 36 9.58 -1.58 -0.46
N ALA A 37 8.56 -0.74 -0.35
CA ALA A 37 7.29 -1.01 0.29
C ALA A 37 6.16 -0.95 -0.74
N ILE A 38 5.37 -2.03 -0.83
CA ILE A 38 4.23 -2.11 -1.75
C ILE A 38 2.96 -2.37 -0.94
N PHE A 39 1.97 -1.54 -1.17
CA PHE A 39 0.63 -1.66 -0.59
C PHE A 39 -0.36 -2.15 -1.64
N VAL A 40 -1.26 -3.04 -1.24
CA VAL A 40 -2.40 -3.47 -2.04
C VAL A 40 -3.65 -2.87 -1.42
N HIS A 41 -4.21 -1.84 -2.07
CA HIS A 41 -5.32 -1.08 -1.54
C HIS A 41 -6.65 -1.52 -2.14
N GLY A 42 -7.55 -1.99 -1.28
CA GLY A 42 -8.96 -2.16 -1.64
C GLY A 42 -9.59 -0.82 -2.01
N CYS A 43 -10.25 -0.75 -3.17
CA CYS A 43 -10.69 0.51 -3.75
C CYS A 43 -11.69 1.23 -2.85
N PHE A 44 -12.65 0.49 -2.29
CA PHE A 44 -13.67 1.05 -1.40
C PHE A 44 -13.08 1.67 -0.11
N TRP A 45 -12.17 0.96 0.55
CA TRP A 45 -11.66 1.35 1.87
C TRP A 45 -10.69 2.52 1.85
N HIS A 46 -9.87 2.57 0.80
CA HIS A 46 -8.81 3.56 0.61
C HIS A 46 -9.21 4.64 -0.40
N ARG A 47 -10.45 4.61 -0.88
CA ARG A 47 -11.04 5.57 -1.82
C ARG A 47 -10.19 5.76 -3.07
N CYS A 48 -10.09 4.68 -3.85
CA CYS A 48 -9.35 4.67 -5.11
C CYS A 48 -9.72 5.87 -5.99
N PRO A 49 -8.75 6.64 -6.49
CA PRO A 49 -9.01 7.81 -7.32
C PRO A 49 -9.45 7.45 -8.76
N LYS A 50 -9.35 6.18 -9.14
CA LYS A 50 -9.70 5.68 -10.49
C LYS A 50 -11.14 5.19 -10.60
N CYS A 51 -11.75 4.83 -9.48
CA CYS A 51 -13.08 4.25 -9.43
C CYS A 51 -14.10 5.29 -8.98
N ASP A 52 -15.28 5.31 -9.60
CA ASP A 52 -16.43 6.02 -9.07
C ASP A 52 -17.06 5.21 -7.93
N LEU A 53 -16.73 5.57 -6.69
CA LEU A 53 -17.10 4.83 -5.49
C LEU A 53 -18.20 5.55 -4.74
N GLY A 54 -19.40 4.96 -4.70
CA GLY A 54 -20.50 5.49 -3.89
C GLY A 54 -20.21 5.53 -2.39
N LEU A 55 -20.91 6.41 -1.68
CA LEU A 55 -20.99 6.35 -0.21
C LEU A 55 -22.08 5.35 0.19
N PRO A 56 -21.89 4.57 1.28
CA PRO A 56 -22.96 3.76 1.85
C PRO A 56 -24.16 4.63 2.23
N LYS A 57 -25.38 4.17 1.93
CA LYS A 57 -26.62 4.94 2.15
C LYS A 57 -26.99 5.13 3.63
N SER A 58 -26.41 4.35 4.53
CA SER A 58 -26.65 4.40 5.97
C SER A 58 -25.37 4.78 6.71
N ASN A 59 -25.49 5.54 7.79
CA ASN A 59 -24.36 6.05 8.59
C ASN A 59 -23.35 6.87 7.76
N VAL A 60 -23.84 7.73 6.88
CA VAL A 60 -23.04 8.52 5.93
C VAL A 60 -21.91 9.27 6.64
N ASP A 61 -22.21 10.00 7.72
CA ASP A 61 -21.21 10.79 8.46
C ASP A 61 -20.08 9.92 9.02
N TYR A 62 -20.42 8.74 9.55
CA TYR A 62 -19.43 7.77 10.03
C TYR A 62 -18.53 7.31 8.88
N TRP A 63 -19.11 6.95 7.73
CA TRP A 63 -18.35 6.46 6.58
C TRP A 63 -17.44 7.53 5.99
N SER A 64 -17.95 8.75 5.81
CA SER A 64 -17.17 9.89 5.33
C SER A 64 -15.96 10.15 6.21
N GLN A 65 -16.15 10.25 7.54
CA GLN A 65 -15.03 10.45 8.47
C GLN A 65 -14.05 9.26 8.49
N LYS A 66 -14.56 8.03 8.35
CA LYS A 66 -13.72 6.83 8.32
C LYS A 66 -12.84 6.81 7.09
N PHE A 67 -13.39 7.15 5.93
CA PHE A 67 -12.64 7.22 4.68
C PHE A 67 -11.58 8.32 4.73
N GLU A 68 -11.92 9.50 5.23
CA GLU A 68 -10.97 10.60 5.39
C GLU A 68 -9.79 10.21 6.30
N LYS A 69 -10.07 9.58 7.45
CA LYS A 69 -9.04 9.07 8.36
C LYS A 69 -8.16 7.99 7.72
N ASN A 70 -8.71 7.14 6.85
CA ASN A 70 -7.93 6.15 6.12
C ASN A 70 -6.98 6.85 5.14
N ILE A 71 -7.48 7.76 4.30
CA ILE A 71 -6.68 8.53 3.34
C ILE A 71 -5.57 9.30 4.05
N GLU A 72 -5.88 9.99 5.16
CA GLU A 72 -4.89 10.72 5.95
C GLU A 72 -3.81 9.78 6.49
N ARG A 73 -4.21 8.62 7.01
CA ARG A 73 -3.28 7.61 7.51
C ARG A 73 -2.36 7.07 6.41
N ASP A 74 -2.89 6.84 5.21
CA ASP A 74 -2.11 6.32 4.08
C ASP A 74 -1.08 7.36 3.61
N ARG A 75 -1.51 8.63 3.45
CA ARG A 75 -0.61 9.75 3.13
C ARG A 75 0.50 9.90 4.17
N LYS A 76 0.16 9.79 5.45
CA LYS A 76 1.15 9.87 6.53
C LYS A 76 2.18 8.74 6.48
N LYS A 77 1.74 7.50 6.26
CA LYS A 77 2.64 6.34 6.13
C LYS A 77 3.57 6.50 4.92
N GLU A 78 3.00 6.90 3.79
CA GLU A 78 3.75 7.11 2.53
C GLU A 78 4.81 8.19 2.71
N GLY A 79 4.46 9.33 3.32
CA GLY A 79 5.40 10.39 3.68
C GLY A 79 6.53 9.88 4.58
N SER A 80 6.19 9.25 5.71
CA SER A 80 7.20 8.74 6.64
C SER A 80 8.11 7.68 6.03
N LEU A 81 7.58 6.79 5.17
CA LEU A 81 8.40 5.81 4.46
C LEU A 81 9.38 6.51 3.51
N ARG A 82 8.92 7.47 2.70
CA ARG A 82 9.78 8.22 1.78
C ARG A 82 10.86 9.01 2.51
N GLU A 83 10.51 9.67 3.62
CA GLU A 83 11.47 10.36 4.50
C GLU A 83 12.56 9.42 5.03
N ASN A 84 12.24 8.15 5.25
CA ASN A 84 13.19 7.11 5.69
C ASN A 84 13.91 6.41 4.52
N GLY A 85 13.80 6.96 3.31
CA GLY A 85 14.45 6.48 2.09
C GLY A 85 13.83 5.21 1.50
N TRP A 86 12.54 4.97 1.75
CA TRP A 86 11.81 3.88 1.11
C TRP A 86 11.14 4.32 -0.18
N SER A 87 11.24 3.49 -1.21
CA SER A 87 10.36 3.55 -2.38
C SER A 87 9.00 2.96 -2.01
N VAL A 88 7.92 3.69 -2.31
CA VAL A 88 6.56 3.31 -1.93
C VAL A 88 5.68 3.24 -3.16
N HIS A 89 5.05 2.09 -3.36
CA HIS A 89 4.11 1.87 -4.46
C HIS A 89 2.78 1.34 -3.93
N THR A 90 1.70 1.76 -4.57
CA THR A 90 0.34 1.28 -4.28
C THR A 90 -0.21 0.61 -5.52
N ILE A 91 -0.65 -0.63 -5.35
CA ILE A 91 -1.43 -1.37 -6.34
C ILE A 91 -2.89 -1.30 -5.89
N TRP A 92 -3.76 -0.76 -6.73
CA TRP A 92 -5.19 -0.71 -6.42
C TRP A 92 -5.85 -2.02 -6.80
N GLU A 93 -6.86 -2.42 -6.03
CA GLU A 93 -7.68 -3.60 -6.30
C GLU A 93 -8.25 -3.60 -7.72
N CYS A 94 -8.66 -2.45 -8.25
CA CYS A 94 -9.16 -2.35 -9.62
C CYS A 94 -8.09 -2.50 -10.70
N ASP A 95 -6.81 -2.42 -10.34
CA ASP A 95 -5.68 -2.68 -11.26
C ASP A 95 -5.14 -4.10 -11.11
N LEU A 96 -5.67 -4.90 -10.18
CA LEU A 96 -5.29 -6.30 -10.06
C LEU A 96 -5.94 -7.09 -11.20
N ASP A 97 -5.10 -7.76 -11.99
CA ASP A 97 -5.53 -8.81 -12.89
C ASP A 97 -5.52 -10.17 -12.15
N ASP A 98 -5.77 -11.27 -12.87
CA ASP A 98 -5.68 -12.65 -12.35
C ASP A 98 -4.23 -13.05 -11.93
N GLY A 99 -3.29 -12.11 -11.86
CA GLY A 99 -1.88 -12.36 -11.64
C GLY A 99 -1.17 -11.27 -10.83
N ALA A 100 0.09 -11.04 -11.19
CA ALA A 100 1.01 -10.15 -10.49
C ALA A 100 1.65 -9.14 -11.45
N SER A 101 1.02 -8.84 -12.58
CA SER A 101 1.63 -8.08 -13.69
C SER A 101 2.10 -6.71 -13.21
N ARG A 102 1.24 -5.98 -12.50
CA ARG A 102 1.58 -4.66 -11.94
C ARG A 102 2.74 -4.71 -10.94
N LEU A 103 2.83 -5.80 -10.18
CA LEU A 103 3.92 -6.01 -9.24
C LEU A 103 5.24 -6.29 -9.97
N VAL A 104 5.21 -7.03 -11.08
CA VAL A 104 6.41 -7.29 -11.90
C VAL A 104 6.93 -6.00 -12.54
N GLU A 105 6.04 -5.13 -13.04
CA GLU A 105 6.42 -3.81 -13.55
C GLU A 105 7.18 -2.99 -12.49
N ILE A 106 6.62 -2.86 -11.29
CA ILE A 106 7.25 -2.14 -10.17
C ILE A 106 8.63 -2.72 -9.79
N LEU A 107 8.84 -4.02 -9.98
CA LEU A 107 10.09 -4.68 -9.60
C LEU A 107 11.18 -4.63 -10.67
N ASN A 108 10.83 -4.22 -11.90
CA ASN A 108 11.74 -4.04 -13.02
C ASN A 108 12.19 -2.58 -13.21
N ASP A 109 11.46 -1.62 -12.66
CA ASP A 109 11.87 -0.21 -12.53
C ASP A 109 12.96 -0.03 -11.45
#